data_AF-A0A484G748-F1
#
_entry.id   AF-A0A484G748-F1
#
_cell.length_a   1.000
_cell.length_b   1.000
_cell.length_c   1.000
_cell.angle_alpha   90.00
_cell.angle_beta   90.00
_cell.angle_gamma   90.00
#
_symmetry.space_group_name_H-M   'P 1'
#
loop_
_entity.id
_entity.type
_entity.pdbx_description
1 polymer ?
#
loop_
_entity_poly.entity_id
_entity_poly.type
_entity_poly.pdbx_seq_one_letter_code
_entity_poly.pdbx_strand_id
1 'polypeptide(L)'
;MQISSALFLALGLASTTSGYVVTMFKGVDCKGDSQRRNVYDNTCASPAFKPKSVRVEVYGGYNQKVYFYTRKNCLAGTEKRGPWYADHENNSWKTGNCITMDGYAIESFGSRL
;
A
#
# COMPACT_ATOMS: atom_id res chain seq x y z
N MET A 1 -40.19 -19.46 -35.25
CA MET A 1 -40.41 -18.65 -34.03
C MET A 1 -39.09 -18.55 -33.31
N GLN A 2 -38.57 -17.34 -33.22
CA GLN A 2 -37.21 -17.01 -32.77
C GLN A 2 -37.24 -16.86 -31.25
N ILE A 3 -36.57 -17.78 -30.53
CA ILE A 3 -36.45 -17.69 -29.07
C ILE A 3 -35.17 -16.90 -28.79
N SER A 4 -35.37 -15.64 -28.43
CA SER A 4 -34.31 -14.67 -28.14
C SER A 4 -33.43 -15.12 -26.97
N SER A 5 -32.12 -15.16 -27.21
CA SER A 5 -31.09 -15.37 -26.19
C SER A 5 -31.10 -14.25 -25.14
N ALA A 6 -31.48 -14.55 -23.90
CA ALA A 6 -31.24 -13.65 -22.77
C ALA A 6 -29.88 -13.97 -22.16
N LEU A 7 -28.84 -13.27 -22.62
CA LEU A 7 -27.51 -13.31 -22.00
C LEU A 7 -27.56 -12.46 -20.72
N PHE A 8 -27.79 -13.11 -19.57
CA PHE A 8 -27.68 -12.45 -18.27
C PHE A 8 -26.19 -12.16 -17.99
N LEU A 9 -25.75 -10.95 -18.34
CA LEU A 9 -24.48 -10.40 -17.88
C LEU A 9 -24.60 -10.10 -16.39
N ALA A 10 -24.18 -11.05 -15.56
CA ALA A 10 -23.87 -10.79 -14.16
C ALA A 10 -22.68 -9.82 -14.13
N LEU A 11 -22.97 -8.53 -14.00
CA LEU A 11 -21.99 -7.51 -13.60
C LEU A 11 -21.55 -7.84 -12.17
N GLY A 12 -20.59 -8.74 -12.04
CA GLY A 12 -19.81 -8.85 -10.82
C GLY A 12 -19.23 -7.47 -10.56
N LEU A 13 -19.66 -6.81 -9.48
CA LEU A 13 -18.98 -5.65 -8.95
C LEU A 13 -17.58 -6.12 -8.55
N ALA A 14 -16.65 -6.07 -9.50
CA ALA A 14 -15.25 -5.96 -9.17
C ALA A 14 -15.15 -4.64 -8.42
N SER A 15 -15.27 -4.71 -7.09
CA SER A 15 -14.85 -3.62 -6.22
C SER A 15 -13.44 -3.31 -6.64
N THR A 16 -13.26 -2.22 -7.40
CA THR A 16 -11.96 -1.65 -7.72
C THR A 16 -11.45 -1.08 -6.41
N THR A 17 -11.04 -1.96 -5.49
CA THR A 17 -10.36 -1.56 -4.28
C THR A 17 -9.01 -1.02 -4.76
N SER A 18 -8.99 0.29 -4.94
CA SER A 18 -7.84 0.99 -5.46
C SER A 18 -6.84 1.07 -4.33
N GLY A 19 -5.83 0.21 -4.39
CA GLY A 19 -4.76 0.14 -3.40
C GLY A 19 -3.43 0.52 -4.02
N TYR A 20 -2.60 1.22 -3.26
CA TYR A 20 -1.23 1.46 -3.67
C TYR A 20 -0.41 0.19 -3.46
N VAL A 21 0.59 0.00 -4.32
CA VAL A 21 1.48 -1.15 -4.23
C VAL A 21 2.86 -0.67 -3.83
N VAL A 22 3.45 -1.39 -2.87
CA VAL A 22 4.82 -1.19 -2.44
C VAL A 22 5.58 -2.50 -2.38
N THR A 23 6.88 -2.43 -2.60
CA THR A 23 7.80 -3.50 -2.25
C THR A 23 8.53 -3.13 -0.98
N MET A 24 8.39 -3.94 0.07
CA MET A 24 9.06 -3.76 1.35
C MET A 24 10.34 -4.57 1.38
N PHE A 25 11.44 -4.00 1.88
CA PHE A 25 12.75 -4.63 1.90
C PHE A 25 13.28 -4.74 3.32
N LYS A 26 13.92 -5.86 3.63
CA LYS A 26 14.52 -6.15 4.95
C LYS A 26 15.68 -5.21 5.27
N GLY A 27 16.44 -4.81 4.25
CA GLY A 27 17.54 -3.87 4.35
C GLY A 27 17.13 -2.41 4.12
N VAL A 28 18.10 -1.52 4.32
CA VAL A 28 18.01 -0.11 3.87
C VAL A 28 18.21 -0.02 2.37
N ASP A 29 17.82 1.10 1.77
CA ASP A 29 18.03 1.43 0.35
C ASP A 29 17.53 0.35 -0.62
N CYS A 30 16.42 -0.29 -0.26
CA CYS A 30 15.73 -1.31 -1.03
C CYS A 30 16.60 -2.54 -1.36
N LYS A 31 17.40 -2.97 -0.37
CA LYS A 31 18.28 -4.14 -0.46
C LYS A 31 17.79 -5.33 0.36
N GLY A 32 18.23 -6.53 -0.06
CA GLY A 32 17.96 -7.80 0.63
C GLY A 32 16.57 -8.36 0.35
N ASP A 33 16.15 -9.31 1.19
CA ASP A 33 14.85 -9.98 1.08
C ASP A 33 13.72 -8.95 0.97
N SER A 34 12.78 -9.22 0.08
CA SER A 34 11.72 -8.27 -0.23
C SER A 34 10.36 -8.94 -0.32
N GLN A 35 9.33 -8.11 -0.18
CA GLN A 35 7.95 -8.53 -0.21
C GLN A 35 7.07 -7.44 -0.80
N ARG A 36 6.42 -7.77 -1.92
CA ARG A 36 5.42 -6.91 -2.54
C ARG A 36 4.10 -6.97 -1.77
N ARG A 37 3.47 -5.82 -1.56
CA ARG A 37 2.23 -5.64 -0.81
C ARG A 37 1.31 -4.66 -1.52
N ASN A 38 0.04 -5.05 -1.63
CA ASN A 38 -1.05 -4.13 -1.94
C ASN A 38 -1.63 -3.60 -0.63
N VAL A 39 -1.90 -2.31 -0.57
CA VAL A 39 -2.46 -1.65 0.62
C VAL A 39 -3.74 -0.92 0.22
N TYR A 40 -4.86 -1.37 0.79
CA TYR A 40 -6.17 -0.85 0.49
C TYR A 40 -6.62 0.19 1.51
N ASP A 41 -7.61 1.00 1.15
CA ASP A 41 -8.19 1.98 2.07
C ASP A 41 -8.75 1.35 3.34
N ASN A 42 -8.54 2.05 4.46
CA ASN A 42 -8.97 1.65 5.79
C ASN A 42 -8.45 0.27 6.23
N THR A 43 -7.34 -0.20 5.64
CA THR A 43 -6.67 -1.43 6.06
C THR A 43 -5.45 -1.14 6.91
N CYS A 44 -5.21 -2.05 7.86
CA CYS A 44 -3.98 -2.15 8.63
C CYS A 44 -3.44 -3.57 8.51
N ALA A 45 -2.15 -3.70 8.22
CA ALA A 45 -1.49 -5.00 8.14
C ALA A 45 -0.09 -4.94 8.76
N SER A 46 0.43 -6.12 9.11
CA SER A 46 1.82 -6.29 9.52
C SER A 46 2.61 -7.02 8.44
N PRO A 47 3.86 -6.59 8.16
CA PRO A 47 4.72 -7.30 7.25
C PRO A 47 5.13 -8.66 7.82
N ALA A 48 5.49 -9.62 6.96
CA ALA A 48 5.92 -10.96 7.39
C ALA A 48 7.30 -10.95 8.08
N PHE A 49 8.05 -9.86 7.91
CA PHE A 49 9.33 -9.59 8.56
C PHE A 49 9.33 -8.13 9.05
N LYS A 50 10.51 -7.59 9.40
CA LYS A 50 10.69 -6.20 9.85
C LYS A 50 11.41 -5.36 8.77
N PRO A 51 10.70 -4.82 7.76
CA PRO A 51 11.31 -4.05 6.68
C PRO A 51 11.96 -2.76 7.18
N LYS A 52 13.04 -2.33 6.51
CA LYS A 52 13.75 -1.07 6.78
C LYS A 52 13.71 -0.09 5.61
N SER A 53 13.19 -0.49 4.47
CA SER A 53 12.94 0.41 3.35
C SER A 53 11.77 -0.07 2.50
N VAL A 54 11.21 0.84 1.71
CA VAL A 54 10.04 0.60 0.87
C VAL A 54 10.25 1.25 -0.48
N ARG A 55 9.97 0.52 -1.57
CA ARG A 55 9.87 1.09 -2.91
C ARG A 55 8.42 1.26 -3.30
N VAL A 56 8.08 2.45 -3.79
CA VAL A 56 6.75 2.73 -4.36
C VAL A 56 6.66 2.07 -5.72
N GLU A 57 5.61 1.29 -5.96
CA GLU A 57 5.45 0.52 -7.21
C GLU A 57 4.28 1.02 -8.04
N VAL A 58 3.14 1.29 -7.40
CA VAL A 58 1.90 1.70 -8.06
C VAL A 58 1.15 2.66 -7.14
N TYR A 59 0.57 3.71 -7.72
CA TYR A 59 -0.31 4.63 -7.01
C TYR A 59 -1.67 4.03 -6.70
N GLY A 60 -2.25 4.51 -5.62
CA GLY A 60 -3.53 4.14 -5.07
C GLY A 60 -4.72 4.88 -5.67
N GLY A 61 -5.87 4.74 -5.01
CA GLY A 61 -7.10 5.47 -5.35
C GLY A 61 -7.10 6.90 -4.83
N TYR A 62 -7.93 7.75 -5.42
CA TYR A 62 -8.05 9.17 -5.08
C TYR A 62 -8.07 9.44 -3.57
N ASN A 63 -7.22 10.35 -3.10
CA ASN A 63 -7.02 10.72 -1.69
C ASN A 63 -6.57 9.59 -0.74
N GLN A 64 -6.21 8.41 -1.25
CA GLN A 64 -5.60 7.37 -0.43
C GLN A 64 -4.31 7.88 0.21
N LYS A 65 -4.07 7.55 1.48
CA LYS A 65 -2.84 7.94 2.19
C LYS A 65 -2.04 6.72 2.60
N VAL A 66 -0.73 6.85 2.59
CA VAL A 66 0.20 5.81 3.05
C VAL A 66 0.76 6.14 4.43
N TYR A 67 0.74 5.14 5.31
CA TYR A 67 1.29 5.22 6.64
C TYR A 67 2.18 4.02 6.95
N PHE A 68 3.34 4.27 7.56
CA PHE A 68 4.21 3.24 8.12
C PHE A 68 4.46 3.49 9.62
N TYR A 69 4.38 2.41 10.39
CA TYR A 69 4.38 2.44 11.85
C TYR A 69 5.52 1.59 12.40
N THR A 70 6.11 2.05 13.51
CA THR A 70 7.07 1.25 14.31
C THR A 70 6.41 0.47 15.44
N ARG A 71 5.08 0.53 15.52
CA ARG A 71 4.26 -0.31 16.41
C ARG A 71 3.29 -1.13 15.58
N LYS A 72 2.77 -2.20 16.18
CA LYS A 72 1.70 -3.02 15.59
C LYS A 72 0.36 -2.28 15.64
N ASN A 73 -0.61 -2.81 14.90
CA ASN A 73 -2.03 -2.42 14.91
C ASN A 73 -2.33 -1.02 14.33
N CYS A 74 -1.38 -0.39 13.62
CA CYS A 74 -1.55 0.94 13.04
C CYS A 74 -2.19 1.90 14.04
N LEU A 75 -1.59 2.11 15.21
CA LEU A 75 -2.14 3.00 16.23
C LEU A 75 -1.93 4.45 15.81
N ALA A 76 -2.99 5.27 15.86
CA ALA A 76 -2.88 6.70 15.55
C ALA A 76 -1.91 7.40 16.52
N GLY A 77 -1.10 8.32 16.01
CA GLY A 77 -0.04 9.00 16.75
C GLY A 77 1.28 8.21 16.85
N THR A 78 1.36 7.03 16.23
CA THR A 78 2.57 6.19 16.19
C THR A 78 3.15 6.01 14.79
N GLU A 79 2.59 6.73 13.81
CA GLU A 79 3.13 6.89 12.47
C GLU A 79 4.56 7.43 12.59
N LYS A 80 5.52 6.78 11.93
CA LYS A 80 6.90 7.31 11.84
C LYS A 80 7.24 7.84 10.46
N ARG A 81 6.54 7.35 9.43
CA ARG A 81 6.69 7.80 8.05
C ARG A 81 5.32 7.92 7.41
N GLY A 82 5.14 8.98 6.63
CA GLY A 82 3.84 9.43 6.13
C GLY A 82 3.15 10.42 7.08
N PRO A 83 1.93 10.88 6.76
CA PRO A 83 1.19 10.52 5.54
C PRO A 83 1.80 11.09 4.26
N TRP A 84 1.81 10.28 3.20
CA TRP A 84 1.86 10.79 1.83
C TRP A 84 0.55 10.47 1.12
N TYR A 85 0.17 11.34 0.19
CA TYR A 85 -0.85 11.02 -0.79
C TYR A 85 -0.31 9.89 -1.68
N ALA A 86 -1.03 8.77 -1.66
CA ALA A 86 -0.61 7.56 -2.34
C ALA A 86 -1.15 7.47 -3.77
N ASP A 87 -1.99 8.41 -4.19
CA ASP A 87 -2.69 8.46 -5.48
C ASP A 87 -1.97 9.26 -6.55
N HIS A 88 -0.93 10.01 -6.18
CA HIS A 88 -0.09 10.76 -7.11
C HIS A 88 1.34 10.92 -6.57
N GLU A 89 2.25 11.42 -7.40
CA GLU A 89 3.60 11.78 -6.95
C GLU A 89 3.54 12.89 -5.91
N ASN A 90 4.17 12.71 -4.74
CA ASN A 90 4.27 13.78 -3.76
C ASN A 90 5.50 13.63 -2.86
N ASN A 91 6.36 14.66 -2.78
CA ASN A 91 7.60 14.66 -2.00
C ASN A 91 8.48 13.46 -2.38
N SER A 92 8.74 12.56 -1.42
CA SER A 92 9.48 11.32 -1.60
C SER A 92 8.61 10.16 -2.12
N TRP A 93 7.30 10.32 -2.20
CA TRP A 93 6.38 9.31 -2.71
C TRP A 93 6.31 9.36 -4.24
N LYS A 94 7.30 8.73 -4.89
CA LYS A 94 7.40 8.66 -6.36
C LYS A 94 7.59 7.22 -6.78
N THR A 95 6.96 6.81 -7.88
CA THR A 95 7.09 5.43 -8.38
C THR A 95 8.56 5.11 -8.66
N GLY A 96 9.00 3.93 -8.23
CA GLY A 96 10.40 3.51 -8.29
C GLY A 96 11.30 4.10 -7.20
N ASN A 97 10.87 5.15 -6.49
CA ASN A 97 11.68 5.73 -5.42
C ASN A 97 11.75 4.80 -4.21
N CYS A 98 12.94 4.74 -3.61
CA CYS A 98 13.19 4.00 -2.39
C CYS A 98 13.14 4.92 -1.17
N ILE A 99 12.32 4.57 -0.19
CA ILE A 99 12.17 5.28 1.07
C ILE A 99 12.78 4.44 2.17
N THR A 100 13.92 4.87 2.71
CA THR A 100 14.56 4.26 3.89
C THR A 100 13.86 4.74 5.17
N MET A 101 13.76 3.86 6.17
CA MET A 101 13.04 4.09 7.43
C MET A 101 13.94 4.67 8.54
N ASP A 102 14.99 5.41 8.19
CA ASP A 102 15.89 6.15 9.09
C ASP A 102 16.35 5.37 10.34
N GLY A 103 16.67 4.08 10.16
CA GLY A 103 17.17 3.19 11.22
C GLY A 103 16.10 2.39 11.97
N TYR A 104 14.81 2.65 11.74
CA TYR A 104 13.70 1.91 12.32
C TYR A 104 13.20 0.80 11.39
N ALA A 105 12.41 -0.11 11.95
CA ALA A 105 11.72 -1.13 11.18
C ALA A 105 10.20 -0.95 11.21
N ILE A 106 9.57 -1.35 10.11
CA ILE A 106 8.12 -1.30 9.93
C ILE A 106 7.51 -2.50 10.66
N GLU A 107 6.60 -2.23 11.60
CA GLU A 107 5.84 -3.24 12.34
C GLU A 107 4.38 -3.30 11.87
N SER A 108 3.87 -2.20 11.31
CA SER A 108 2.60 -2.20 10.58
C SER A 108 2.57 -1.10 9.51
N PHE A 109 1.66 -1.25 8.55
CA PHE A 109 1.43 -0.33 7.45
C PHE A 109 -0.05 -0.32 7.08
N GLY A 110 -0.52 0.77 6.48
CA GLY A 110 -1.92 0.90 6.15
C GLY A 110 -2.28 2.15 5.36
N SER A 111 -3.58 2.28 5.09
CA SER A 111 -4.21 3.50 4.58
C SER A 111 -5.34 3.94 5.50
N ARG A 112 -5.50 5.25 5.64
CA ARG A 112 -6.63 5.91 6.31
C ARG A 112 -7.04 7.12 5.48
N LEU A 113 -8.34 7.35 5.36
CA LEU A 113 -8.91 8.52 4.70
C LEU A 113 -8.75 9.78 5.57
#